data_AF-A0A7M7Q3D6-F1
#
_entry.id   AF-A0A7M7Q3D6-F1
#
_cell.length_a   1.000
_cell.length_b   1.000
_cell.length_c   1.000
_cell.angle_alpha   90.00
_cell.angle_beta   90.00
_cell.angle_gamma   90.00
#
_symmetry.space_group_name_H-M   'P 1'
#
loop_
_entity.id
_entity.type
_entity.pdbx_description
1 polymer ?
#
loop_
_entity_poly.entity_id
_entity_poly.type
_entity_poly.pdbx_seq_one_letter_code
_entity_poly.pdbx_strand_id
1 'polypeptide(L)'
;MSGSPLCIVWGLQSRHEGEKKAFELASKLGITTKNKDKVLESLYKLPAADILEKAHEMKLLPFRPVIESWLAAIGQEKFLSKCPVDKYNSGKYNKGPHMMGFVNVEAKAISESSFSALPKVIAKQLIQTVTDLAFITGIDTKQQLLRTHNRHPIYYYRFSQDSSEYPGFIADKNHLNITGAGHADDLAYLFYFSEVGLPSDPAIEKTSRRLVRFVTNFVKYGNPTPNGTADPLLGITWPNSGLLGRSMDINTELSTGLRPINAEVMAFEALGLGRSRFLGSCFD
;
A
#
# COMPACT_ATOMS: atom_id res chain seq x y z
N MET A 1 3.05 -5.22 -2.35
CA MET A 1 3.76 -4.79 -1.13
C MET A 1 3.12 -3.49 -0.71
N SER A 2 2.72 -3.35 0.55
CA SER A 2 2.24 -2.11 1.18
C SER A 2 1.14 -1.32 0.45
N GLY A 3 0.17 -2.03 -0.16
CA GLY A 3 -0.91 -1.36 -0.87
C GLY A 3 -2.03 -2.25 -1.38
N SER A 4 -3.21 -1.65 -1.52
CA SER A 4 -4.42 -2.29 -2.03
C SER A 4 -5.35 -1.23 -2.65
N PRO A 5 -6.15 -1.57 -3.68
CA PRO A 5 -7.25 -0.70 -4.14
C PRO A 5 -8.28 -0.37 -3.05
N LEU A 6 -8.23 -1.08 -1.91
CA LEU A 6 -9.10 -0.87 -0.75
C LEU A 6 -8.46 0.01 0.33
N CYS A 7 -7.26 0.55 0.09
CA CYS A 7 -6.66 1.56 0.96
C CYS A 7 -7.52 2.83 0.89
N ILE A 8 -8.19 3.15 1.99
CA ILE A 8 -9.33 4.09 2.00
C ILE A 8 -8.89 5.52 1.71
N VAL A 9 -7.69 5.89 2.15
CA VAL A 9 -7.18 7.25 2.05
C VAL A 9 -6.65 7.56 0.65
N TRP A 10 -6.17 6.57 -0.10
CA TRP A 10 -5.39 6.83 -1.32
C TRP A 10 -5.56 5.80 -2.45
N GLY A 11 -6.26 4.69 -2.23
CA GLY A 11 -6.39 3.59 -3.19
C GLY A 11 -7.37 3.86 -4.34
N LEU A 12 -8.40 4.67 -4.10
CA LEU A 12 -9.40 5.07 -5.10
C LEU A 12 -9.87 6.51 -4.84
N GLN A 13 -10.32 7.18 -5.89
CA GLN A 13 -10.96 8.48 -5.84
C GLN A 13 -12.31 8.41 -6.56
N SER A 14 -13.32 9.11 -6.05
CA SER A 14 -14.61 9.22 -6.74
C SER A 14 -14.49 10.14 -7.96
N ARG A 15 -15.37 9.99 -8.96
CA ARG A 15 -15.36 10.89 -10.14
C ARG A 15 -15.56 12.35 -9.74
N HIS A 16 -16.41 12.61 -8.75
CA HIS A 16 -16.66 13.97 -8.24
C HIS A 16 -15.40 14.58 -7.60
N GLU A 17 -14.69 13.83 -6.76
CA GLU A 17 -13.41 14.30 -6.20
C GLU A 17 -12.36 14.51 -7.28
N GLY A 18 -12.30 13.63 -8.28
CA GLY A 18 -11.40 13.76 -9.43
C GLY A 18 -11.66 15.03 -10.23
N GLU A 19 -12.93 15.33 -10.52
CA GLU A 19 -13.35 16.55 -11.20
C GLU A 19 -13.01 17.80 -10.37
N LYS A 20 -13.30 17.80 -9.06
CA LYS A 20 -12.93 18.89 -8.15
C LYS A 20 -11.42 19.17 -8.18
N LYS A 21 -10.59 18.12 -8.20
CA LYS A 21 -9.13 18.24 -8.28
C LYS A 21 -8.66 18.74 -9.64
N ALA A 22 -9.34 18.38 -10.73
CA ALA A 22 -9.06 18.93 -12.06
C ALA A 22 -9.34 20.44 -12.12
N PHE A 23 -10.44 20.92 -11.52
CA PHE A 23 -10.71 22.37 -11.42
C PHE A 23 -9.71 23.10 -10.52
N GLU A 24 -9.28 22.49 -9.40
CA GLU A 24 -8.24 23.05 -8.53
C GLU A 24 -6.90 23.20 -9.27
N LEU A 25 -6.49 22.17 -10.03
CA LEU A 25 -5.32 22.22 -10.89
C LEU A 25 -5.43 23.31 -11.97
N ALA A 26 -6.58 23.38 -12.65
CA ALA A 26 -6.84 24.38 -13.68
C ALA A 26 -6.71 25.80 -13.11
N SER A 27 -7.27 26.04 -11.91
CA SER A 27 -7.13 27.33 -11.22
C SER A 27 -5.68 27.67 -10.90
N LYS A 28 -4.84 26.70 -10.50
CA LYS A 28 -3.40 26.90 -10.28
C LYS A 28 -2.63 27.21 -11.57
N LEU A 29 -3.13 26.76 -12.71
CA LEU A 29 -2.61 27.06 -14.05
C LEU A 29 -3.18 28.36 -14.63
N GLY A 30 -3.92 29.15 -13.85
CA GLY A 30 -4.52 30.41 -14.29
C GLY A 30 -5.77 30.24 -15.17
N ILE A 31 -6.34 29.04 -15.25
CA ILE A 31 -7.55 28.75 -16.03
C ILE A 31 -8.77 29.00 -15.13
N THR A 32 -9.51 30.09 -15.37
CA THR A 32 -10.72 30.42 -14.62
C THR A 32 -11.99 30.14 -15.43
N THR A 33 -12.60 28.97 -15.20
CA THR A 33 -13.87 28.58 -15.81
C THR A 33 -14.63 27.60 -14.91
N LYS A 34 -15.97 27.58 -15.03
CA LYS A 34 -16.83 26.56 -14.40
C LYS A 34 -17.23 25.43 -15.35
N ASN A 35 -16.85 25.53 -16.63
CA ASN A 35 -17.17 24.54 -17.65
C ASN A 35 -16.03 23.52 -17.77
N LYS A 36 -16.35 22.24 -17.54
CA LYS A 36 -15.39 21.13 -17.57
C LYS A 36 -14.72 20.93 -18.93
N ASP A 37 -15.45 21.16 -20.02
CA ASP A 37 -14.93 20.97 -21.38
C ASP A 37 -13.91 22.07 -21.71
N LYS A 38 -14.15 23.30 -21.25
CA LYS A 38 -13.18 24.40 -21.35
C LYS A 38 -11.94 24.16 -20.50
N VAL A 39 -12.07 23.54 -19.32
CA VAL A 39 -10.90 23.11 -18.53
C VAL A 39 -10.09 22.11 -19.35
N LEU A 40 -10.73 21.06 -19.85
CA LEU A 40 -10.07 20.01 -20.63
C LEU A 40 -9.38 20.56 -21.89
N GLU A 41 -10.07 21.39 -22.67
CA GLU A 41 -9.51 22.02 -23.87
C GLU A 41 -8.28 22.89 -23.54
N SER A 42 -8.33 23.62 -22.42
CA SER A 42 -7.20 24.46 -21.99
C SER A 42 -6.02 23.61 -21.54
N LEU A 43 -6.25 22.52 -20.79
CA LEU A 43 -5.21 21.61 -20.36
C LEU A 43 -4.51 20.94 -21.56
N TYR A 44 -5.24 20.57 -22.62
CA TYR A 44 -4.64 19.99 -23.83
C TYR A 44 -3.69 20.93 -24.58
N LYS A 45 -3.75 22.24 -24.34
CA LYS A 45 -2.89 23.24 -24.97
C LYS A 45 -1.63 23.54 -24.16
N LEU A 46 -1.56 23.09 -22.91
CA LEU A 46 -0.43 23.35 -22.02
C LEU A 46 0.67 22.28 -22.16
N PRO A 47 1.94 22.65 -21.96
CA PRO A 47 3.01 21.69 -21.79
C PRO A 47 2.73 20.74 -20.61
N ALA A 48 3.01 19.46 -20.80
CA ALA A 48 2.84 18.48 -19.73
C ALA A 48 3.67 18.79 -18.47
N ALA A 49 4.85 19.40 -18.63
CA ALA A 49 5.72 19.81 -17.52
C ALA A 49 5.01 20.79 -16.58
N ASP A 50 4.33 21.80 -17.13
CA ASP A 50 3.63 22.83 -16.36
C ASP A 50 2.47 22.22 -15.55
N ILE A 51 1.74 21.29 -16.18
CA ILE A 51 0.66 20.52 -15.52
C ILE A 51 1.23 19.71 -14.35
N LEU A 52 2.36 19.02 -14.57
CA LEU A 52 3.00 18.21 -13.53
C LEU A 52 3.54 19.06 -12.38
N GLU A 53 4.15 20.22 -12.67
CA GLU A 53 4.63 21.15 -11.66
C GLU A 53 3.49 21.61 -10.75
N LYS A 54 2.37 22.08 -11.33
CA LYS A 54 1.22 22.53 -10.53
C LYS A 54 0.48 21.40 -9.84
N ALA A 55 0.45 20.20 -10.43
CA ALA A 55 -0.07 19.02 -9.75
C ALA A 55 0.80 18.63 -8.55
N HIS A 56 2.12 18.77 -8.64
CA HIS A 56 3.03 18.47 -7.52
C HIS A 56 2.85 19.41 -6.33
N GLU A 57 2.50 20.68 -6.57
CA GLU A 57 2.15 21.63 -5.51
C GLU A 57 0.83 21.28 -4.80
N MET A 58 -0.02 20.44 -5.40
CA MET A 58 -1.25 19.99 -4.77
C MET A 58 -0.92 18.93 -3.72
N LYS A 59 -1.32 19.17 -2.47
CA LYS A 59 -1.07 18.22 -1.37
C LYS A 59 -1.85 16.91 -1.57
N LEU A 60 -1.24 15.80 -1.11
CA LEU A 60 -1.87 14.49 -0.90
C LEU A 60 -2.47 13.84 -2.17
N LEU A 61 -1.61 13.34 -3.07
CA LEU A 61 -1.96 12.51 -4.25
C LEU A 61 -3.22 13.04 -4.99
N PRO A 62 -3.11 14.15 -5.74
CA PRO A 62 -4.27 14.88 -6.25
C PRO A 62 -5.12 14.09 -7.25
N PHE A 63 -4.50 13.20 -8.01
CA PHE A 63 -5.15 12.31 -8.97
C PHE A 63 -4.79 10.87 -8.63
N ARG A 64 -5.82 10.05 -8.43
CA ARG A 64 -5.75 8.63 -8.09
C ARG A 64 -6.67 7.84 -9.04
N PRO A 65 -6.61 6.50 -9.07
CA PRO A 65 -7.53 5.72 -9.88
C PRO A 65 -9.00 6.07 -9.57
N VAL A 66 -9.82 6.17 -10.62
CA VAL A 66 -11.27 6.41 -10.53
C VAL A 66 -12.01 5.28 -11.23
N ILE A 67 -13.27 5.04 -10.84
CA ILE A 67 -14.15 4.20 -11.65
C ILE A 67 -14.49 4.96 -12.92
N GLU A 68 -14.16 4.38 -14.07
CA GLU A 68 -14.31 5.05 -15.36
C GLU A 68 -15.78 5.18 -15.74
N SER A 69 -16.16 6.40 -16.15
CA SER A 69 -17.47 6.65 -16.75
C SER A 69 -17.58 5.91 -18.08
N TRP A 70 -18.72 5.27 -18.32
CA TRP A 70 -19.04 4.67 -19.63
C TRP A 70 -19.10 5.72 -20.75
N LEU A 71 -19.31 7.00 -20.42
CA LEU A 71 -19.30 8.12 -21.36
C LEU A 71 -17.90 8.63 -21.70
N ALA A 72 -16.90 8.35 -20.86
CA ALA A 72 -15.54 8.78 -21.13
C ALA A 72 -14.90 7.83 -22.15
N ALA A 73 -14.20 8.36 -23.17
CA ALA A 73 -13.49 7.56 -24.18
C ALA A 73 -14.33 6.40 -24.77
N ILE A 74 -15.47 6.74 -25.37
CA ILE A 74 -16.41 5.77 -25.97
C ILE A 74 -15.67 4.90 -27.00
N GLY A 75 -15.93 3.59 -26.98
CA GLY A 75 -15.31 2.61 -27.87
C GLY A 75 -13.93 2.11 -27.41
N GLN A 76 -13.37 2.67 -26.34
CA GLN A 76 -12.12 2.17 -25.74
C GLN A 76 -12.40 1.24 -24.56
N GLU A 77 -11.54 0.23 -24.41
CA GLU A 77 -11.56 -0.67 -23.25
C GLU A 77 -11.34 0.11 -21.96
N LYS A 78 -12.12 -0.24 -20.92
CA LYS A 78 -12.02 0.37 -19.59
C LYS A 78 -11.16 -0.51 -18.68
N PHE A 79 -10.12 0.10 -18.11
CA PHE A 79 -9.28 -0.53 -17.12
C PHE A 79 -10.06 -0.80 -15.81
N LEU A 80 -10.75 0.23 -15.28
CA LEU A 80 -11.52 0.14 -14.04
C LEU A 80 -12.97 0.56 -14.23
N SER A 81 -13.79 -0.36 -14.72
CA SER A 81 -15.23 -0.15 -14.97
C SER A 81 -16.15 -0.43 -13.77
N LYS A 82 -15.61 -1.00 -12.67
CA LYS A 82 -16.40 -1.38 -11.48
C LYS A 82 -15.59 -1.17 -10.22
N CYS A 83 -16.29 -0.91 -9.11
CA CYS A 83 -15.69 -0.82 -7.79
C CYS A 83 -14.88 -2.08 -7.46
N PRO A 84 -13.63 -1.94 -6.96
CA PRO A 84 -12.82 -3.07 -6.54
C PRO A 84 -13.51 -3.99 -5.53
N VAL A 85 -14.26 -3.45 -4.56
CA VAL A 85 -15.05 -4.23 -3.59
C VAL A 85 -16.02 -5.18 -4.30
N ASP A 86 -16.76 -4.68 -5.29
CA ASP A 86 -17.73 -5.49 -6.04
C ASP A 86 -17.04 -6.57 -6.88
N LYS A 87 -15.87 -6.26 -7.45
CA LYS A 87 -15.06 -7.25 -8.19
C LYS A 87 -14.62 -8.37 -7.27
N TYR A 88 -14.14 -8.05 -6.06
CA TYR A 88 -13.77 -9.08 -5.09
C TYR A 88 -14.96 -9.90 -4.60
N ASN A 89 -16.06 -9.26 -4.20
CA ASN A 89 -17.28 -9.92 -3.69
C ASN A 89 -17.97 -10.80 -4.74
N SER A 90 -17.90 -10.43 -6.02
CA SER A 90 -18.45 -11.25 -7.11
C SER A 90 -17.47 -12.31 -7.62
N GLY A 91 -16.23 -12.29 -7.13
CA GLY A 91 -15.16 -13.13 -7.65
C GLY A 91 -14.69 -12.77 -9.06
N LYS A 92 -15.14 -11.65 -9.65
CA LYS A 92 -14.79 -11.20 -11.02
C LYS A 92 -13.47 -10.45 -11.05
N TYR A 93 -12.40 -11.17 -10.73
CA TYR A 93 -11.00 -10.72 -10.79
C TYR A 93 -10.10 -11.93 -11.17
N ASN A 94 -8.88 -11.64 -11.62
CA ASN A 94 -7.92 -12.69 -12.01
C ASN A 94 -7.53 -13.57 -10.82
N LYS A 95 -7.64 -14.89 -10.98
CA LYS A 95 -7.31 -15.86 -9.93
C LYS A 95 -5.87 -16.32 -10.08
N GLY A 96 -5.22 -16.60 -8.96
CA GLY A 96 -3.83 -17.06 -8.94
C GLY A 96 -3.22 -16.97 -7.55
N PRO A 97 -2.02 -17.53 -7.34
CA PRO A 97 -1.27 -17.34 -6.10
C PRO A 97 -1.06 -15.84 -5.84
N HIS A 98 -1.18 -15.41 -4.59
CA HIS A 98 -0.93 -14.03 -4.19
C HIS A 98 0.16 -13.99 -3.13
N MET A 99 1.10 -13.06 -3.26
CA MET A 99 2.01 -12.67 -2.20
C MET A 99 1.75 -11.20 -1.87
N MET A 100 1.41 -10.91 -0.63
CA MET A 100 0.99 -9.59 -0.20
C MET A 100 1.36 -9.35 1.26
N GLY A 101 1.41 -8.09 1.68
CA GLY A 101 1.83 -7.72 3.02
C GLY A 101 2.09 -6.24 3.14
N PHE A 102 2.62 -5.85 4.28
CA PHE A 102 2.93 -4.48 4.68
C PHE A 102 4.14 -4.47 5.61
N VAL A 103 4.70 -3.29 5.86
CA VAL A 103 5.65 -3.05 6.96
C VAL A 103 4.89 -2.66 8.23
N ASN A 104 5.48 -2.88 9.41
CA ASN A 104 4.76 -2.68 10.68
C ASN A 104 4.47 -1.21 11.03
N VAL A 105 5.16 -0.22 10.44
CA VAL A 105 4.92 1.22 10.67
C VAL A 105 4.90 1.99 9.34
N GLU A 106 3.94 1.69 8.46
CA GLU A 106 3.82 2.33 7.12
C GLU A 106 3.91 3.87 7.17
N ALA A 107 3.28 4.50 8.16
CA ALA A 107 3.25 5.95 8.27
C ALA A 107 4.49 6.57 8.97
N LYS A 108 5.60 5.84 9.13
CA LYS A 108 6.83 6.33 9.79
C LYS A 108 7.39 7.60 9.14
N ALA A 109 7.21 7.75 7.83
CA ALA A 109 7.67 8.90 7.05
C ALA A 109 6.88 10.21 7.29
N ILE A 110 5.78 10.18 8.05
CA ILE A 110 5.03 11.40 8.33
C ILE A 110 5.94 12.37 9.10
N SER A 111 6.05 13.59 8.58
CA SER A 111 6.93 14.63 9.10
C SER A 111 6.66 14.92 10.58
N GLU A 112 7.73 15.00 11.40
CA GLU A 112 7.67 15.45 12.80
C GLU A 112 6.94 16.78 12.95
N SER A 113 7.12 17.71 11.99
CA SER A 113 6.46 19.01 11.99
C SER A 113 4.93 18.92 11.91
N SER A 114 4.37 17.79 11.45
CA SER A 114 2.92 17.57 11.45
C SER A 114 2.38 17.32 12.87
N PHE A 115 3.25 16.99 13.82
CA PHE A 115 2.91 16.64 15.20
C PHE A 115 3.74 17.37 16.26
N SER A 116 4.50 18.42 15.89
CA SER A 116 5.45 19.10 16.77
C SER A 116 4.80 19.74 18.01
N ALA A 117 3.51 20.05 17.96
CA ALA A 117 2.72 20.56 19.08
C ALA A 117 2.20 19.46 20.03
N LEU A 118 2.41 18.18 19.71
CA LEU A 118 1.87 17.05 20.47
C LEU A 118 2.96 16.35 21.31
N PRO A 119 2.62 15.83 22.50
CA PRO A 119 3.50 14.92 23.23
C PRO A 119 3.91 13.72 22.35
N LYS A 120 5.17 13.28 22.45
CA LYS A 120 5.71 12.18 21.63
C LYS A 120 4.86 10.92 21.68
N VAL A 121 4.29 10.58 22.84
CA VAL A 121 3.41 9.41 23.00
C VAL A 121 2.16 9.53 22.12
N ILE A 122 1.56 10.72 22.06
CA ILE A 122 0.38 10.98 21.22
C ILE A 122 0.78 10.96 19.74
N ALA A 123 1.91 11.56 19.37
CA ALA A 123 2.42 11.53 18.00
C ALA A 123 2.64 10.09 17.50
N LYS A 124 3.26 9.23 18.32
CA LYS A 124 3.43 7.80 18.00
C LYS A 124 2.10 7.08 17.81
N GLN A 125 1.14 7.30 18.70
CA GLN A 125 -0.19 6.70 18.57
C GLN A 125 -0.88 7.14 17.27
N LEU A 126 -0.80 8.42 16.91
CA LEU A 126 -1.36 8.92 15.66
C LEU A 126 -0.69 8.30 14.44
N ILE A 127 0.63 8.13 14.45
CA ILE A 127 1.36 7.45 13.36
C ILE A 127 0.91 6.00 13.23
N GLN A 128 0.68 5.30 14.34
CA GLN A 128 0.14 3.95 14.30
C GLN A 128 -1.29 3.94 13.76
N THR A 129 -2.17 4.82 14.22
CA THR A 129 -3.54 4.94 13.71
C THR A 129 -3.56 5.26 12.21
N VAL A 130 -2.66 6.12 11.72
CA VAL A 130 -2.56 6.41 10.28
C VAL A 130 -2.03 5.19 9.50
N THR A 131 -1.06 4.46 10.04
CA THR A 131 -0.58 3.19 9.49
C THR A 131 -1.74 2.20 9.31
N ASP A 132 -2.53 2.05 10.36
CA ASP A 132 -3.65 1.11 10.43
C ASP A 132 -4.76 1.51 9.45
N LEU A 133 -5.11 2.79 9.41
CA LEU A 133 -6.20 3.32 8.59
C LEU A 133 -5.84 3.40 7.10
N ALA A 134 -4.67 3.97 6.78
CA ALA A 134 -4.30 4.28 5.40
C ALA A 134 -3.79 3.04 4.64
N PHE A 135 -3.19 2.06 5.34
CA PHE A 135 -2.56 0.90 4.71
C PHE A 135 -3.18 -0.41 5.19
N ILE A 136 -3.00 -0.75 6.47
CA ILE A 136 -3.23 -2.12 6.96
C ILE A 136 -4.68 -2.54 6.78
N THR A 137 -5.66 -1.69 7.08
CA THR A 137 -7.09 -2.00 6.93
C THR A 137 -7.45 -2.40 5.49
N GLY A 138 -6.97 -1.65 4.50
CA GLY A 138 -7.24 -1.94 3.08
C GLY A 138 -6.50 -3.17 2.56
N ILE A 139 -5.29 -3.42 3.05
CA ILE A 139 -4.48 -4.59 2.69
C ILE A 139 -5.08 -5.86 3.30
N ASP A 140 -5.42 -5.83 4.58
CA ASP A 140 -6.00 -6.98 5.27
C ASP A 140 -7.40 -7.31 4.75
N THR A 141 -8.24 -6.29 4.54
CA THR A 141 -9.56 -6.50 3.91
C THR A 141 -9.42 -7.18 2.54
N LYS A 142 -8.39 -6.83 1.75
CA LYS A 142 -8.12 -7.53 0.48
C LYS A 142 -7.77 -9.00 0.72
N GLN A 143 -6.95 -9.35 1.71
CA GLN A 143 -6.69 -10.76 2.06
C GLN A 143 -8.00 -11.50 2.34
N GLN A 144 -8.87 -10.90 3.16
CA GLN A 144 -10.14 -11.50 3.57
C GLN A 144 -11.13 -11.66 2.42
N LEU A 145 -11.12 -10.75 1.45
CA LEU A 145 -11.95 -10.83 0.26
C LEU A 145 -11.36 -11.77 -0.81
N LEU A 146 -10.03 -11.86 -0.90
CA LEU A 146 -9.39 -12.82 -1.80
C LEU A 146 -9.72 -14.25 -1.38
N ARG A 147 -9.66 -14.59 -0.08
CA ARG A 147 -9.90 -15.96 0.40
C ARG A 147 -11.31 -16.51 0.13
N THR A 148 -12.30 -15.68 -0.20
CA THR A 148 -13.68 -16.14 -0.46
C THR A 148 -13.85 -16.72 -1.86
N HIS A 149 -13.17 -16.15 -2.85
CA HIS A 149 -13.33 -16.52 -4.26
C HIS A 149 -12.02 -16.87 -4.98
N ASN A 150 -10.87 -16.84 -4.31
CA ASN A 150 -9.59 -17.32 -4.83
C ASN A 150 -9.28 -18.70 -4.24
N ARG A 151 -9.16 -19.72 -5.10
CA ARG A 151 -8.79 -21.09 -4.67
C ARG A 151 -7.28 -21.33 -4.64
N HIS A 152 -6.47 -20.33 -5.00
CA HIS A 152 -5.01 -20.40 -4.93
C HIS A 152 -4.48 -19.88 -3.60
N PRO A 153 -3.25 -20.26 -3.20
CA PRO A 153 -2.65 -19.81 -1.95
C PRO A 153 -2.47 -18.28 -1.88
N ILE A 154 -2.64 -17.74 -0.67
CA ILE A 154 -2.33 -16.35 -0.33
C ILE A 154 -1.20 -16.38 0.71
N TYR A 155 -0.05 -15.83 0.36
CA TYR A 155 1.12 -15.68 1.22
C TYR A 155 1.13 -14.26 1.77
N TYR A 156 0.70 -14.13 3.02
CA TYR A 156 0.58 -12.85 3.72
C TYR A 156 1.84 -12.61 4.57
N TYR A 157 2.46 -11.43 4.50
CA TYR A 157 3.57 -11.05 5.38
C TYR A 157 3.33 -9.75 6.14
N ARG A 158 4.03 -9.63 7.26
CA ARG A 158 4.38 -8.37 7.92
C ARG A 158 5.90 -8.27 7.95
N PHE A 159 6.46 -7.19 7.41
CA PHE A 159 7.89 -6.91 7.51
C PHE A 159 8.12 -6.02 8.73
N SER A 160 9.01 -6.44 9.63
CA SER A 160 9.21 -5.80 10.94
C SER A 160 10.69 -5.58 11.30
N GLN A 161 11.61 -5.86 10.37
CA GLN A 161 13.03 -5.62 10.56
C GLN A 161 13.29 -4.13 10.79
N ASP A 162 13.83 -3.82 11.96
CA ASP A 162 14.29 -2.49 12.35
C ASP A 162 15.77 -2.58 12.68
N SER A 163 16.60 -1.78 12.02
CA SER A 163 18.05 -1.76 12.21
C SER A 163 18.54 -0.32 12.13
N SER A 164 19.29 0.13 13.13
CA SER A 164 19.96 1.42 13.08
C SER A 164 21.09 1.46 12.05
N GLU A 165 21.69 0.30 11.74
CA GLU A 165 22.78 0.19 10.76
C GLU A 165 22.28 0.11 9.32
N TYR A 166 21.05 -0.38 9.12
CA TYR A 166 20.41 -0.49 7.81
C TYR A 166 18.92 -0.11 7.90
N PRO A 167 18.62 1.18 8.10
CA PRO A 167 17.28 1.66 8.46
C PRO A 167 16.30 1.74 7.29
N GLY A 168 16.70 1.31 6.09
CA GLY A 168 15.88 1.39 4.88
C GLY A 168 15.88 2.78 4.24
N PHE A 169 14.83 3.07 3.48
CA PHE A 169 14.74 4.27 2.63
C PHE A 169 14.29 5.50 3.42
N ILE A 170 13.34 5.34 4.33
CA ILE A 170 12.78 6.45 5.08
C ILE A 170 13.75 6.88 6.18
N ALA A 171 14.36 5.91 6.87
CA ALA A 171 15.15 6.08 8.10
C ALA A 171 14.39 6.90 9.18
N ASP A 172 14.64 6.67 10.48
CA ASP A 172 14.01 7.50 11.52
C ASP A 172 14.62 8.90 11.54
N LYS A 173 14.16 9.78 10.64
CA LYS A 173 14.57 11.18 10.55
C LYS A 173 13.73 12.12 11.43
N ASN A 174 12.78 11.59 12.21
CA ASN A 174 11.75 12.41 12.86
C ASN A 174 11.95 12.57 14.38
N HIS A 175 13.06 12.10 14.96
CA HIS A 175 13.40 12.22 16.39
C HIS A 175 12.33 11.70 17.39
N LEU A 176 11.32 10.98 16.89
CA LEU A 176 10.28 10.37 17.72
C LEU A 176 10.76 9.03 18.30
N ASN A 177 11.88 8.46 17.83
CA ASN A 177 12.38 7.13 18.19
C ASN A 177 11.27 6.08 17.97
N ILE A 178 10.77 6.03 16.75
CA ILE A 178 9.74 5.07 16.34
C ILE A 178 10.45 3.82 15.85
N THR A 179 10.27 2.73 16.60
CA THR A 179 10.81 1.43 16.25
C THR A 179 9.92 0.75 15.21
N GLY A 180 10.54 0.00 14.30
CA GLY A 180 9.89 -0.70 13.20
C GLY A 180 10.26 -0.16 11.82
N ALA A 181 9.85 -0.90 10.80
CA ALA A 181 10.06 -0.56 9.39
C ALA A 181 8.99 0.43 8.89
N GLY A 182 9.47 1.50 8.26
CA GLY A 182 8.69 2.50 7.54
C GLY A 182 8.31 2.08 6.13
N HIS A 183 7.31 2.75 5.53
CA HIS A 183 6.90 2.46 4.16
C HIS A 183 8.10 2.46 3.20
N ALA A 184 8.19 1.43 2.37
CA ALA A 184 9.29 1.18 1.43
C ALA A 184 10.65 0.77 2.04
N ASP A 185 10.80 0.66 3.37
CA ASP A 185 12.06 0.18 3.97
C ASP A 185 12.38 -1.27 3.57
N ASP A 186 11.37 -2.11 3.34
CA ASP A 186 11.53 -3.48 2.84
C ASP A 186 12.11 -3.54 1.41
N LEU A 187 12.00 -2.47 0.61
CA LEU A 187 12.59 -2.41 -0.72
C LEU A 187 14.11 -2.38 -0.69
N ALA A 188 14.73 -1.77 0.32
CA ALA A 188 16.19 -1.76 0.47
C ALA A 188 16.76 -3.16 0.76
N TYR A 189 15.92 -4.11 1.15
CA TYR A 189 16.29 -5.51 1.35
C TYR A 189 16.09 -6.34 0.06
N LEU A 190 15.38 -5.82 -0.95
CA LEU A 190 15.14 -6.45 -2.24
C LEU A 190 16.00 -5.88 -3.37
N PHE A 191 16.20 -4.57 -3.36
CA PHE A 191 16.87 -3.82 -4.41
C PHE A 191 18.00 -3.00 -3.80
N TYR A 192 19.07 -2.85 -4.57
CA TYR A 192 20.14 -1.95 -4.21
C TYR A 192 19.73 -0.49 -4.48
N PHE A 193 19.84 0.35 -3.46
CA PHE A 193 19.72 1.81 -3.56
C PHE A 193 21.05 2.44 -3.13
N SER A 194 21.62 3.30 -3.98
CA SER A 194 22.91 3.96 -3.71
C SER A 194 22.90 4.77 -2.42
N GLU A 195 21.76 5.36 -2.08
CA GLU A 195 21.52 6.20 -0.92
C GLU A 195 21.50 5.40 0.39
N VAL A 196 21.25 4.10 0.32
CA VAL A 196 21.21 3.19 1.47
C VAL A 196 22.48 2.34 1.56
N GLY A 197 23.04 1.93 0.42
CA GLY A 197 24.22 1.07 0.36
C GLY A 197 23.89 -0.42 0.50
N LEU A 198 24.89 -1.22 0.88
CA LEU A 198 24.73 -2.65 1.16
C LEU A 198 24.80 -2.88 2.68
N PRO A 199 24.06 -3.87 3.22
CA PRO A 199 24.17 -4.20 4.63
C PRO A 199 25.55 -4.77 4.94
N SER A 200 26.19 -4.24 5.99
CA SER A 200 27.46 -4.75 6.53
C SER A 200 27.27 -5.82 7.60
N ASP A 201 26.16 -5.77 8.34
CA ASP A 201 25.81 -6.77 9.35
C ASP A 201 25.36 -8.10 8.67
N PRO A 202 26.01 -9.24 8.97
CA PRO A 202 25.64 -10.54 8.41
C PRO A 202 24.20 -10.97 8.66
N ALA A 203 23.59 -10.58 9.78
CA ALA A 203 22.20 -10.88 10.10
C ALA A 203 21.24 -10.08 9.22
N ILE A 204 21.55 -8.81 8.95
CA ILE A 204 20.78 -7.95 8.04
C ILE A 204 20.95 -8.42 6.59
N GLU A 205 22.18 -8.79 6.19
CA GLU A 205 22.45 -9.40 4.89
C GLU A 205 21.64 -10.70 4.71
N LYS A 206 21.57 -11.54 5.75
CA LYS A 206 20.74 -12.76 5.77
C LYS A 206 19.26 -12.42 5.56
N THR A 207 18.73 -11.38 6.21
CA THR A 207 17.33 -10.92 5.99
C THR A 207 17.10 -10.49 4.54
N SER A 208 18.03 -9.74 3.93
CA SER A 208 17.96 -9.37 2.51
C SER A 208 17.96 -10.62 1.60
N ARG A 209 18.90 -11.55 1.81
CA ARG A 209 18.95 -12.81 1.06
C ARG A 209 17.66 -13.62 1.19
N ARG A 210 17.07 -13.67 2.39
CA ARG A 210 15.79 -14.35 2.66
C ARG A 210 14.65 -13.69 1.89
N LEU A 211 14.54 -12.36 1.92
CA LEU A 211 13.49 -11.63 1.21
C LEU A 211 13.60 -11.82 -0.31
N VAL A 212 14.81 -11.73 -0.87
CA VAL A 212 15.08 -12.05 -2.28
C VAL A 212 14.71 -13.49 -2.61
N ARG A 213 15.06 -14.46 -1.74
CA ARG A 213 14.70 -15.88 -1.92
C ARG A 213 13.18 -16.08 -1.92
N PHE A 214 12.44 -15.46 -1.00
CA PHE A 214 10.97 -15.53 -0.98
C PHE A 214 10.35 -15.00 -2.27
N VAL A 215 10.76 -13.80 -2.71
CA VAL A 215 10.21 -13.18 -3.93
C VAL A 215 10.55 -14.00 -5.17
N THR A 216 11.80 -14.42 -5.33
CA THR A 216 12.23 -15.20 -6.50
C THR A 216 11.61 -16.59 -6.54
N ASN A 217 11.45 -17.26 -5.39
CA ASN A 217 10.73 -18.52 -5.30
C ASN A 217 9.25 -18.35 -5.67
N PHE A 218 8.59 -17.31 -5.16
CA PHE A 218 7.20 -17.03 -5.50
C PHE A 218 7.01 -16.78 -7.00
N VAL A 219 7.89 -16.00 -7.62
CA VAL A 219 7.85 -15.75 -9.08
C VAL A 219 8.05 -17.04 -9.88
N LYS A 220 8.97 -17.92 -9.47
CA LYS A 220 9.28 -19.17 -10.20
C LYS A 220 8.24 -20.28 -10.00
N TYR A 221 7.72 -20.41 -8.78
CA TYR A 221 6.98 -21.60 -8.35
C TYR A 221 5.57 -21.29 -7.84
N GLY A 222 5.18 -20.02 -7.72
CA GLY A 222 3.93 -19.62 -7.08
C GLY A 222 3.89 -19.88 -5.57
N ASN A 223 5.01 -20.27 -4.97
CA ASN A 223 5.18 -20.58 -3.55
C ASN A 223 6.51 -19.97 -3.05
N PRO A 224 6.53 -19.10 -2.02
CA PRO A 224 7.76 -18.50 -1.49
C PRO A 224 8.71 -19.50 -0.82
N THR A 225 8.20 -20.63 -0.33
CA THR A 225 8.95 -21.69 0.37
C THR A 225 8.68 -23.05 -0.28
N PRO A 226 9.06 -23.27 -1.54
CA PRO A 226 8.76 -24.52 -2.26
C PRO A 226 9.43 -25.74 -1.59
N ASN A 227 10.59 -25.55 -0.96
CA ASN A 227 11.33 -26.58 -0.23
C ASN A 227 11.06 -26.58 1.29
N GLY A 228 10.16 -25.72 1.77
CA GLY A 228 9.80 -25.60 3.19
C GLY A 228 11.01 -25.52 4.12
N THR A 229 10.99 -26.30 5.20
CA THR A 229 12.05 -26.37 6.22
C THR A 229 13.38 -26.96 5.71
N ALA A 230 13.42 -27.54 4.52
CA ALA A 230 14.66 -28.05 3.91
C ALA A 230 15.45 -26.97 3.17
N ASP A 231 14.91 -25.75 2.97
CA ASP A 231 15.70 -24.62 2.43
C ASP A 231 16.69 -24.13 3.50
N PRO A 232 18.01 -24.19 3.28
CA PRO A 232 19.01 -23.86 4.32
C PRO A 232 19.06 -22.37 4.68
N LEU A 233 18.50 -21.49 3.83
CA LEU A 233 18.45 -20.05 4.08
C LEU A 233 17.17 -19.65 4.81
N LEU A 234 16.03 -20.24 4.40
CA LEU A 234 14.72 -19.93 4.95
C LEU A 234 14.41 -20.74 6.21
N GLY A 235 14.64 -22.06 6.19
CA GLY A 235 14.41 -22.98 7.31
C GLY A 235 12.95 -23.03 7.80
N ILE A 236 11.99 -22.56 6.98
CA ILE A 236 10.59 -22.38 7.39
C ILE A 236 9.64 -22.61 6.22
N THR A 237 8.42 -23.02 6.52
CA THR A 237 7.32 -23.13 5.55
C THR A 237 6.38 -21.94 5.71
N TRP A 238 6.15 -21.18 4.63
CA TRP A 238 5.19 -20.09 4.61
C TRP A 238 3.77 -20.64 4.46
N PRO A 239 2.89 -20.47 5.47
CA PRO A 239 1.56 -21.04 5.43
C PRO A 239 0.65 -20.27 4.45
N ASN A 240 -0.29 -20.98 3.84
CA ASN A 240 -1.42 -20.33 3.20
C ASN A 240 -2.23 -19.56 4.26
N SER A 241 -2.50 -18.28 3.98
CA SER A 241 -3.12 -17.36 4.91
C SER A 241 -4.53 -17.81 5.32
N GLY A 242 -5.35 -18.18 4.35
CA GLY A 242 -6.67 -18.80 4.58
C GLY A 242 -7.59 -18.00 5.52
N LEU A 243 -8.51 -18.72 6.19
CA LEU A 243 -9.50 -18.13 7.10
C LEU A 243 -8.87 -17.45 8.32
N LEU A 244 -7.79 -18.01 8.84
CA LEU A 244 -7.13 -17.52 10.06
C LEU A 244 -6.18 -16.34 9.79
N GLY A 245 -6.04 -15.92 8.53
CA GLY A 245 -5.12 -14.86 8.16
C GLY A 245 -3.66 -15.20 8.46
N ARG A 246 -3.27 -16.48 8.41
CA ARG A 246 -1.89 -16.89 8.73
C ARG A 246 -0.88 -16.06 7.95
N SER A 247 0.22 -15.70 8.59
CA SER A 247 1.18 -14.76 8.04
C SER A 247 2.61 -15.15 8.37
N MET A 248 3.55 -14.58 7.62
CA MET A 248 4.97 -14.62 7.89
C MET A 248 5.40 -13.25 8.45
N ASP A 249 6.03 -13.23 9.62
CA ASP A 249 6.76 -12.08 10.11
C ASP A 249 8.20 -12.16 9.60
N ILE A 250 8.61 -11.14 8.85
CA ILE A 250 9.96 -11.04 8.29
C ILE A 250 10.75 -10.04 9.13
N ASN A 251 11.62 -10.59 9.96
CA ASN A 251 12.59 -9.91 10.81
C ASN A 251 13.92 -10.68 10.78
N THR A 252 14.87 -10.35 11.66
CA THR A 252 16.14 -11.07 11.83
C THR A 252 15.89 -12.56 11.99
N GLU A 253 14.85 -12.92 12.75
CA GLU A 253 14.30 -14.27 12.77
C GLU A 253 12.94 -14.33 12.09
N LEU A 254 12.75 -15.39 11.29
CA LEU A 254 11.50 -15.66 10.61
C LEU A 254 10.53 -16.35 11.56
N SER A 255 9.29 -15.91 11.57
CA SER A 255 8.24 -16.58 12.35
C SER A 255 6.91 -16.57 11.63
N THR A 256 6.08 -17.58 11.90
CA THR A 256 4.70 -17.61 11.39
C THR A 256 3.73 -17.23 12.48
N GLY A 257 2.72 -16.45 12.14
CA GLY A 257 1.66 -16.05 13.05
C GLY A 257 0.27 -16.23 12.46
N LEU A 258 -0.73 -15.82 13.24
CA LEU A 258 -2.08 -15.58 12.73
C LEU A 258 -2.12 -14.24 11.98
N ARG A 259 -3.32 -13.71 11.83
CA ARG A 259 -3.57 -12.40 11.21
C ARG A 259 -2.75 -11.29 11.90
N PRO A 260 -1.86 -10.58 11.18
CA PRO A 260 -0.86 -9.70 11.78
C PRO A 260 -1.41 -8.27 12.04
N ILE A 261 -2.61 -8.16 12.63
CA ILE A 261 -3.28 -6.87 12.88
C ILE A 261 -3.64 -6.67 14.36
N ASN A 262 -3.97 -5.44 14.73
CA ASN A 262 -4.39 -5.09 16.09
C ASN A 262 -5.92 -4.90 16.21
N ALA A 263 -6.39 -4.54 17.41
CA ALA A 263 -7.81 -4.31 17.69
C ALA A 263 -8.41 -3.09 16.96
N GLU A 264 -7.60 -2.08 16.67
CA GLU A 264 -8.04 -0.88 15.96
C GLU A 264 -8.39 -1.22 14.50
N VAL A 265 -7.54 -1.98 13.80
CA VAL A 265 -7.85 -2.48 12.45
C VAL A 265 -9.10 -3.36 12.46
N MET A 266 -9.27 -4.24 13.46
CA MET A 266 -10.50 -5.03 13.59
C MET A 266 -11.75 -4.15 13.74
N ALA A 267 -11.65 -3.07 14.52
CA ALA A 267 -12.74 -2.12 14.70
C ALA A 267 -13.06 -1.36 13.41
N PHE A 268 -12.04 -0.88 12.68
CA PHE A 268 -12.23 -0.24 11.38
C PHE A 268 -12.97 -1.13 10.40
N GLU A 269 -12.55 -2.39 10.26
CA GLU A 269 -13.23 -3.32 9.37
C GLU A 269 -14.66 -3.65 9.80
N ALA A 270 -14.92 -3.74 11.11
CA ALA A 270 -16.27 -3.92 11.64
C ALA A 270 -17.17 -2.71 11.31
N LEU A 271 -16.61 -1.51 11.23
CA LEU A 271 -17.26 -0.29 10.76
C LEU A 271 -17.39 -0.23 9.22
N GLY A 272 -16.93 -1.25 8.50
CA GLY A 272 -17.04 -1.36 7.04
C GLY A 272 -15.92 -0.67 6.26
N LEU A 273 -14.87 -0.20 6.93
CA LEU A 273 -13.70 0.37 6.27
C LEU A 273 -13.02 -0.70 5.42
N GLY A 274 -12.72 -0.37 4.15
CA GLY A 274 -12.19 -1.30 3.15
C GLY A 274 -13.23 -2.18 2.44
N ARG A 275 -14.47 -2.27 2.95
CA ARG A 275 -15.58 -3.05 2.36
C ARG A 275 -16.77 -2.22 1.91
N SER A 276 -16.92 -1.02 2.43
CA SER A 276 -18.02 -0.12 2.07
C SER A 276 -17.75 0.55 0.73
N ARG A 277 -18.73 0.52 -0.18
CA ARG A 277 -18.68 1.28 -1.44
C ARG A 277 -18.63 2.78 -1.16
N PHE A 278 -19.35 3.25 -0.14
CA PHE A 278 -19.41 4.66 0.22
C PHE A 278 -18.07 5.13 0.80
N LEU A 279 -17.54 4.42 1.80
CA LEU A 279 -16.29 4.80 2.45
C LEU A 279 -15.06 4.59 1.55
N GLY A 280 -15.14 3.69 0.56
CA GLY A 280 -14.06 3.41 -0.39
C GLY A 280 -14.09 4.27 -1.66
N SER A 281 -14.79 5.40 -1.67
CA SER A 281 -14.94 6.29 -2.84
C SER A 281 -15.42 5.58 -4.11
N CYS A 282 -16.21 4.51 -3.93
CA CYS A 282 -16.78 3.65 -4.98
C CYS A 282 -18.22 4.03 -5.33
N PHE A 283 -18.64 5.26 -5.02
CA PHE A 283 -19.95 5.78 -5.36
C PHE A 283 -19.83 6.70 -6.57
N ASP A 284 -20.86 6.67 -7.41
CA ASP A 284 -20.92 7.30 -8.72
C ASP A 284 -22.28 7.91 -8.97
#